data_AF-A0A6M0FQC0-F1
#
_entry.id   AF-A0A6M0FQC0-F1
#
_cell.length_a   1.000
_cell.length_b   1.000
_cell.length_c   1.000
_cell.angle_alpha   90.00
_cell.angle_beta   90.00
_cell.angle_gamma   90.00
#
_symmetry.space_group_name_H-M   'P 1'
#
loop_
_entity.id
_entity.type
_entity.pdbx_description
1 polymer ?
#
loop_
_entity_poly.entity_id
_entity_poly.type
_entity_poly.pdbx_seq_one_letter_code
_entity_poly.pdbx_strand_id
1 'polypeptide(L)'
;MTEESELVQLILENFSEILRYLQQQYDELPPELKKVVESIPDVLSDVEADSELINKREVYEIISKFLQENLNEELPLCIDATHIICREDDPRLLQERTGNAKKIAEDAKELIVTIKVHYELLKNLTYNRRTEIFYKKKNQPAVKKVEEKLDWDRAPNDVRSGYLIEGKKISTFKLYPKE
;
A
#
# COMPACT_ATOMS: atom_id res chain seq x y z
N MET A 1 26.76 -12.41 -7.54
CA MET A 1 26.31 -11.01 -7.42
C MET A 1 27.31 -10.20 -8.21
N THR A 2 26.86 -9.41 -9.18
CA THR A 2 27.73 -8.57 -10.03
C THR A 2 28.03 -7.27 -9.30
N GLU A 3 29.19 -6.64 -9.56
CA GLU A 3 29.59 -5.35 -8.97
C GLU A 3 28.53 -4.26 -9.18
N GLU A 4 27.80 -4.30 -10.30
CA GLU A 4 26.65 -3.41 -10.57
C GLU A 4 25.54 -3.54 -9.53
N SER A 5 25.30 -4.76 -9.01
CA SER A 5 24.27 -5.02 -8.00
C SER A 5 24.63 -4.42 -6.64
N GLU A 6 25.91 -4.40 -6.28
CA GLU A 6 26.40 -3.84 -5.02
C GLU A 6 26.36 -2.30 -5.06
N LEU A 7 26.71 -1.72 -6.21
CA LEU A 7 26.66 -0.27 -6.44
C LEU A 7 25.23 0.28 -6.39
N VAL A 8 24.27 -0.40 -7.03
CA VAL A 8 22.86 -0.04 -6.96
C VAL A 8 22.35 -0.11 -5.52
N GLN A 9 22.73 -1.16 -4.78
CA GLN A 9 22.32 -1.34 -3.40
C GLN A 9 22.92 -0.25 -2.48
N LEU A 10 24.19 0.12 -2.66
CA LEU A 10 24.83 1.21 -1.95
C LEU A 10 24.17 2.58 -2.26
N ILE A 11 23.78 2.81 -3.51
CA ILE A 11 23.07 4.03 -3.92
C ILE A 11 21.69 4.10 -3.25
N LEU A 12 20.95 2.99 -3.19
CA LEU A 12 19.64 2.93 -2.54
C LEU A 12 19.75 3.14 -1.03
N GLU A 13 20.74 2.53 -0.37
CA GLU A 13 20.98 2.67 1.07
C GLU A 13 21.39 4.10 1.46
N ASN A 14 22.10 4.81 0.57
CA ASN A 14 22.59 6.16 0.82
C ASN A 14 21.83 7.24 0.03
N PHE A 15 20.72 6.88 -0.62
CA PHE A 15 20.01 7.76 -1.56
C PHE A 15 19.66 9.11 -0.93
N SER A 16 19.14 9.10 0.29
CA SER A 16 18.79 10.30 1.05
C SER A 16 20.01 11.19 1.36
N GLU A 17 21.18 10.59 1.61
CA GLU A 17 22.41 11.34 1.87
C GLU A 17 23.00 11.92 0.59
N ILE A 18 22.96 11.15 -0.50
CA ILE A 18 23.37 11.56 -1.84
C ILE A 18 22.50 12.73 -2.31
N LEU A 19 21.18 12.62 -2.18
CA LEU A 19 20.26 13.69 -2.52
C LEU A 19 20.49 14.95 -1.70
N ARG A 20 20.65 14.81 -0.38
CA ARG A 20 20.95 15.93 0.51
C ARG A 20 22.27 16.61 0.12
N TYR A 21 23.30 15.84 -0.20
CA TYR A 21 24.59 16.36 -0.66
C TYR A 21 24.45 17.12 -1.98
N LEU A 22 23.74 16.55 -2.95
CA LEU A 22 23.49 17.19 -4.25
C LEU A 22 22.66 18.48 -4.12
N GLN A 23 21.67 18.52 -3.23
CA GLN A 23 20.90 19.72 -2.93
C GLN A 23 21.75 20.80 -2.23
N GLN A 24 22.67 20.41 -1.36
CA GLN A 24 23.59 21.35 -0.69
C GLN A 24 24.62 21.96 -1.64
N GLN A 25 24.98 21.25 -2.70
CA GLN A 25 25.93 21.68 -3.72
C GLN A 25 25.23 22.16 -5.00
N TYR A 26 23.92 22.40 -4.94
CA TYR A 26 23.07 22.61 -6.12
C TYR A 26 23.62 23.67 -7.06
N ASP A 27 24.04 24.82 -6.54
CA ASP A 27 24.55 25.93 -7.35
C ASP A 27 25.83 25.60 -8.12
N GLU A 28 26.64 24.67 -7.60
CA GLU A 28 27.91 24.22 -8.17
C GLU A 28 27.75 23.03 -9.13
N LEU A 29 26.55 22.46 -9.25
CA LEU A 29 26.28 21.34 -10.14
C LEU A 29 26.32 21.77 -11.63
N PRO A 30 26.86 20.90 -12.51
CA PRO A 30 26.67 20.99 -13.94
C PRO A 30 25.17 21.06 -14.32
N PRO A 31 24.79 21.79 -15.38
CA PRO A 31 23.39 21.93 -15.81
C PRO A 31 22.65 20.61 -16.02
N GLU A 32 23.36 19.56 -16.45
CA GLU A 32 22.81 18.21 -16.66
C GLU A 32 22.44 17.55 -15.33
N LEU A 33 23.24 17.74 -14.28
CA LEU A 33 22.96 17.21 -12.94
C LEU A 33 21.92 18.03 -12.19
N LYS A 34 21.86 19.35 -12.43
CA LYS A 34 20.78 20.22 -11.92
C LYS A 34 19.40 19.73 -12.36
N LYS A 35 19.24 19.45 -13.66
CA LYS A 35 18.00 18.87 -14.21
C LYS A 35 17.63 17.53 -13.57
N VAL A 36 18.62 16.68 -13.29
CA VAL A 36 18.39 15.40 -12.61
C VAL A 36 17.89 15.66 -11.18
N VAL A 37 18.55 16.52 -10.41
CA VAL A 37 18.12 16.89 -9.05
C VAL A 37 16.74 17.54 -9.01
N GLU A 38 16.41 18.39 -9.98
CA GLU A 38 15.08 19.01 -10.13
C GLU A 38 13.99 18.01 -10.51
N SER A 39 14.32 16.97 -11.29
CA SER A 39 13.38 15.92 -11.71
C SER A 39 13.16 14.81 -10.68
N ILE A 40 14.05 14.67 -9.70
CA ILE A 40 13.97 13.62 -8.68
C ILE A 40 12.66 13.68 -7.88
N PRO A 41 12.17 14.84 -7.40
CA PRO A 41 10.88 14.92 -6.73
C PRO A 41 9.72 14.40 -7.58
N ASP A 42 9.70 14.74 -8.87
CA ASP A 42 8.64 14.31 -9.79
C ASP A 42 8.72 12.81 -10.06
N VAL A 43 9.90 12.27 -10.35
CA VAL A 43 10.14 10.84 -10.57
C VAL A 43 9.82 10.02 -9.32
N LEU A 44 10.21 10.51 -8.14
CA LEU A 44 9.83 9.88 -6.87
C LEU A 44 8.32 9.96 -6.68
N SER A 45 7.67 11.09 -6.96
CA SER A 45 6.22 11.21 -6.80
C SER A 45 5.44 10.26 -7.71
N ASP A 46 5.91 10.02 -8.94
CA ASP A 46 5.30 9.11 -9.89
C ASP A 46 5.49 7.64 -9.47
N VAL A 47 6.71 7.26 -9.06
CA VAL A 47 7.01 5.91 -8.54
C VAL A 47 6.27 5.64 -7.23
N GLU A 48 6.14 6.66 -6.38
CA GLU A 48 5.40 6.58 -5.13
C GLU A 48 3.90 6.44 -5.37
N ALA A 49 3.35 7.20 -6.31
CA ALA A 49 1.96 7.07 -6.72
C ALA A 49 1.63 5.67 -7.26
N ASP A 50 2.52 5.08 -8.07
CA ASP A 50 2.35 3.73 -8.61
C ASP A 50 2.44 2.66 -7.52
N SER A 51 3.42 2.76 -6.61
CA SER A 51 3.58 1.80 -5.50
C SER A 51 2.39 1.82 -4.53
N GLU A 52 1.86 3.01 -4.21
CA GLU A 52 0.70 3.15 -3.34
C GLU A 52 -0.57 2.57 -3.99
N LEU A 53 -0.79 2.86 -5.28
CA LEU A 53 -1.90 2.29 -6.03
C LEU A 53 -1.83 0.76 -6.10
N ILE A 54 -0.66 0.21 -6.41
CA ILE A 54 -0.45 -1.25 -6.45
C ILE A 54 -0.75 -1.85 -5.07
N ASN A 55 -0.25 -1.23 -3.99
CA ASN A 55 -0.47 -1.71 -2.64
C ASN A 55 -1.96 -1.75 -2.27
N LYS A 56 -2.68 -0.66 -2.56
CA LYS A 56 -4.14 -0.57 -2.34
C LYS A 56 -4.89 -1.62 -3.14
N ARG A 57 -4.56 -1.80 -4.43
CA ARG A 57 -5.18 -2.81 -5.31
C ARG A 57 -5.04 -4.22 -4.73
N GLU A 58 -3.85 -4.61 -4.30
CA GLU A 58 -3.62 -5.95 -3.74
C GLU A 58 -4.42 -6.17 -2.44
N VAL A 59 -4.44 -5.18 -1.55
CA VAL A 59 -5.23 -5.24 -0.32
C VAL A 59 -6.72 -5.32 -0.62
N TYR A 60 -7.21 -4.54 -1.58
CA TYR A 60 -8.62 -4.57 -1.99
C TYR A 60 -8.99 -5.89 -2.67
N GLU A 61 -8.07 -6.49 -3.43
CA GLU A 61 -8.29 -7.80 -4.00
C GLU A 61 -8.45 -8.88 -2.91
N ILE A 62 -7.67 -8.82 -1.83
CA ILE A 62 -7.82 -9.73 -0.68
C ILE A 62 -9.22 -9.61 -0.06
N ILE A 63 -9.69 -8.38 0.16
CA ILE A 63 -11.02 -8.12 0.74
C ILE A 63 -12.11 -8.58 -0.23
N SER A 64 -11.94 -8.32 -1.53
CA SER A 64 -12.90 -8.68 -2.57
C SER A 64 -13.05 -10.20 -2.71
N LYS A 65 -11.94 -10.95 -2.67
CA LYS A 65 -11.97 -12.42 -2.64
C LYS A 65 -12.67 -12.95 -1.40
N PHE A 66 -12.42 -12.32 -0.24
CA PHE A 66 -13.14 -12.65 0.98
C PHE A 66 -14.67 -12.45 0.82
N LEU A 67 -15.09 -11.33 0.23
CA LEU A 67 -16.52 -11.07 -0.02
C LEU A 67 -17.11 -12.08 -1.01
N GLN A 68 -16.42 -12.36 -2.10
CA GLN A 68 -16.82 -13.37 -3.08
C GLN A 68 -17.06 -14.73 -2.41
N GLU A 69 -16.12 -15.20 -1.58
CA GLU A 69 -16.21 -16.48 -0.89
C GLU A 69 -17.37 -16.54 0.12
N ASN A 70 -17.67 -15.43 0.82
CA ASN A 70 -18.64 -15.43 1.93
C ASN A 70 -20.04 -14.96 1.52
N LEU A 71 -20.17 -14.21 0.44
CA LEU A 71 -21.45 -13.71 -0.09
C LEU A 71 -21.89 -14.42 -1.36
N ASN A 72 -21.02 -15.23 -1.97
CA ASN A 72 -21.29 -15.96 -3.22
C ASN A 72 -21.68 -15.02 -4.37
N GLU A 73 -20.88 -13.96 -4.54
CA GLU A 73 -21.08 -12.90 -5.53
C GLU A 73 -19.89 -12.84 -6.52
N GLU A 74 -20.07 -12.17 -7.65
CA GLU A 74 -19.01 -12.04 -8.66
C GLU A 74 -17.88 -11.12 -8.18
N LEU A 75 -16.63 -11.48 -8.51
CA LEU A 75 -15.44 -10.73 -8.07
C LEU A 75 -15.46 -9.25 -8.47
N PRO A 76 -15.84 -8.84 -9.70
CA PRO A 76 -15.93 -7.43 -10.07
C PRO A 76 -16.89 -6.64 -9.16
N LEU A 77 -18.04 -7.23 -8.83
CA LEU A 77 -19.01 -6.61 -7.91
C LEU A 77 -18.48 -6.53 -6.48
N CYS A 78 -17.70 -7.52 -6.06
CA CYS A 78 -17.02 -7.52 -4.74
C CYS A 78 -15.90 -6.48 -4.66
N ILE A 79 -15.21 -6.19 -5.78
CA ILE A 79 -14.24 -5.09 -5.88
C ILE A 79 -14.94 -3.74 -5.68
N ASP A 80 -16.04 -3.51 -6.39
CA ASP A 80 -16.83 -2.28 -6.22
C ASP A 80 -17.40 -2.15 -4.78
N ALA A 81 -17.87 -3.25 -4.20
CA ALA A 81 -18.33 -3.26 -2.81
C ALA A 81 -17.19 -2.96 -1.83
N THR A 82 -15.99 -3.49 -2.09
CA THR A 82 -14.77 -3.22 -1.30
C THR A 82 -14.42 -1.74 -1.33
N HIS A 83 -14.44 -1.11 -2.50
CA HIS A 83 -14.23 0.34 -2.65
C HIS A 83 -15.26 1.14 -1.85
N ILE A 84 -16.53 0.72 -1.84
CA ILE A 84 -17.60 1.37 -1.07
C ILE A 84 -17.35 1.27 0.45
N ILE A 85 -17.08 0.07 0.97
CA ILE A 85 -16.89 -0.11 2.43
C ILE A 85 -15.61 0.54 2.94
N CYS A 86 -14.54 0.56 2.13
CA CYS A 86 -13.27 1.21 2.49
C CYS A 86 -13.31 2.74 2.28
N ARG A 87 -14.40 3.28 1.71
CA ARG A 87 -14.54 4.69 1.30
C ARG A 87 -13.39 5.14 0.40
N GLU A 88 -13.07 4.35 -0.63
CA GLU A 88 -12.09 4.71 -1.64
C GLU A 88 -12.63 5.86 -2.50
N ASP A 89 -11.77 6.85 -2.74
CA ASP A 89 -12.04 8.08 -3.47
C ASP A 89 -11.04 8.33 -4.60
N ASP A 90 -9.96 7.55 -4.69
CA ASP A 90 -8.98 7.65 -5.78
C ASP A 90 -9.60 7.21 -7.12
N PRO A 91 -9.77 8.13 -8.10
CA PRO A 91 -10.38 7.81 -9.38
C PRO A 91 -9.58 6.79 -10.20
N ARG A 92 -8.30 6.55 -9.88
CA ARG A 92 -7.45 5.55 -10.55
C ARG A 92 -7.75 4.12 -10.08
N LEU A 93 -8.50 3.98 -8.99
CA LEU A 93 -8.99 2.71 -8.43
C LEU A 93 -10.48 2.51 -8.68
N LEU A 94 -11.25 3.60 -8.80
CA LEU A 94 -12.67 3.55 -9.09
C LEU A 94 -12.91 3.30 -10.58
N GLN A 95 -13.29 2.07 -10.92
CA GLN A 95 -13.86 1.78 -12.24
C GLN A 95 -15.34 2.19 -12.30
N GLU A 96 -15.92 2.21 -13.51
CA GLU A 96 -17.37 2.41 -13.67
C GLU A 96 -18.12 1.32 -12.91
N ARG A 97 -18.89 1.73 -11.90
CA ARG A 97 -19.68 0.83 -11.06
C ARG A 97 -20.77 0.19 -11.90
N THR A 98 -20.76 -1.13 -11.99
CA THR A 98 -21.81 -1.88 -12.68
C THR A 98 -22.60 -2.73 -11.68
N GLY A 99 -23.90 -2.92 -11.94
CA GLY A 99 -24.73 -3.84 -11.16
C GLY A 99 -25.01 -3.42 -9.71
N ASN A 100 -25.06 -4.41 -8.81
CA ASN A 100 -25.66 -4.30 -7.48
C ASN A 100 -24.64 -4.13 -6.34
N ALA A 101 -23.46 -3.56 -6.61
CA ALA A 101 -22.37 -3.42 -5.64
C ALA A 101 -22.77 -2.73 -4.33
N LYS A 102 -23.75 -1.81 -4.36
CA LYS A 102 -24.28 -1.16 -3.15
C LYS A 102 -24.91 -2.16 -2.19
N LYS A 103 -25.71 -3.11 -2.69
CA LYS A 103 -26.33 -4.13 -1.83
C LYS A 103 -25.27 -5.04 -1.21
N ILE A 104 -24.29 -5.48 -2.01
CA ILE A 104 -23.17 -6.29 -1.54
C ILE A 104 -22.37 -5.54 -0.47
N ALA A 105 -22.18 -4.22 -0.63
CA ALA A 105 -21.53 -3.40 0.39
C ALA A 105 -22.34 -3.34 1.69
N GLU A 106 -23.68 -3.29 1.65
CA GLU A 106 -24.50 -3.39 2.86
C GLU A 106 -24.40 -4.78 3.50
N ASP A 107 -24.51 -5.85 2.73
CA ASP A 107 -24.33 -7.23 3.22
C ASP A 107 -22.93 -7.43 3.84
N ALA A 108 -21.90 -6.84 3.23
CA ALA A 108 -20.54 -6.82 3.75
C ALA A 108 -20.42 -6.06 5.09
N LYS A 109 -21.14 -4.95 5.28
CA LYS A 109 -21.14 -4.21 6.55
C LYS A 109 -21.80 -4.99 7.69
N GLU A 110 -22.79 -5.83 7.40
CA GLU A 110 -23.39 -6.71 8.40
C GLU A 110 -22.46 -7.87 8.80
N LEU A 111 -21.72 -8.39 7.82
CA LEU A 111 -20.78 -9.50 7.95
C LEU A 111 -19.47 -9.09 8.65
N ILE A 112 -18.86 -7.98 8.21
CA ILE A 112 -17.51 -7.56 8.61
C ILE A 112 -17.60 -6.67 9.85
N VAL A 113 -16.76 -6.97 10.83
CA VAL A 113 -16.59 -6.18 12.05
C VAL A 113 -15.51 -5.12 11.86
N THR A 114 -14.33 -5.51 11.37
CA THR A 114 -13.24 -4.57 11.08
C THR A 114 -12.24 -5.18 10.08
N ILE A 115 -11.61 -4.31 9.29
CA ILE A 115 -10.49 -4.67 8.41
C ILE A 115 -9.27 -3.86 8.84
N LYS A 116 -8.16 -4.55 9.06
CA LYS A 116 -6.87 -3.95 9.41
C LYS A 116 -5.76 -4.44 8.48
N VAL A 117 -4.82 -3.55 8.18
CA VAL A 117 -3.59 -3.88 7.47
C VAL A 117 -2.42 -3.50 8.36
N HIS A 118 -1.53 -4.47 8.58
CA HIS A 118 -0.33 -4.30 9.38
C HIS A 118 0.89 -4.41 8.48
N TYR A 119 1.89 -3.57 8.73
CA TYR A 119 3.19 -3.63 8.10
C TYR A 119 4.23 -3.77 9.21
N GLU A 120 4.98 -4.86 9.19
CA GLU A 120 6.07 -5.12 10.13
C GLU A 120 7.38 -5.20 9.34
N LEU A 121 8.33 -4.34 9.69
CA LEU A 121 9.66 -4.35 9.07
C LEU A 121 10.42 -5.59 9.53
N LEU A 122 10.78 -6.45 8.58
CA LEU A 122 11.66 -7.59 8.77
C LEU A 122 13.12 -7.18 8.57
N LYS A 123 14.03 -8.15 8.57
CA LYS A 123 15.43 -7.92 8.19
C LYS A 123 15.53 -7.60 6.69
N ASN A 124 16.58 -6.88 6.31
CA ASN A 124 16.92 -6.55 4.91
C ASN A 124 15.87 -5.67 4.19
N LEU A 125 15.22 -4.76 4.92
CA LEU A 125 14.24 -3.81 4.38
C LEU A 125 13.00 -4.44 3.71
N THR A 126 12.74 -5.73 3.95
CA THR A 126 11.48 -6.37 3.55
C THR A 126 10.41 -6.15 4.63
N TYR A 127 9.17 -5.88 4.23
CA TYR A 127 8.02 -5.85 5.12
C TYR A 127 7.22 -7.15 5.07
N ASN A 128 6.66 -7.53 6.21
CA ASN A 128 5.51 -8.44 6.28
C ASN A 128 4.24 -7.59 6.27
N ARG A 129 3.46 -7.65 5.18
CA ARG A 129 2.11 -7.08 5.10
C ARG A 129 1.11 -8.14 5.56
N ARG A 130 0.35 -7.84 6.62
CA ARG A 130 -0.74 -8.69 7.10
C ARG A 130 -2.08 -7.99 7.00
N THR A 131 -2.97 -8.52 6.18
CA THR A 131 -4.38 -8.09 6.11
C THR A 131 -5.23 -8.99 7.00
N GLU A 132 -5.89 -8.40 7.99
CA GLU A 132 -6.80 -9.08 8.90
C GLU A 132 -8.25 -8.61 8.67
N ILE A 133 -9.14 -9.54 8.34
CA ILE A 133 -10.58 -9.29 8.19
C ILE A 133 -11.28 -10.00 9.34
N PHE A 134 -11.81 -9.22 10.28
CA PHE A 134 -12.61 -9.70 11.41
C PHE A 134 -14.07 -9.68 11.00
N TYR A 135 -14.77 -10.80 11.17
CA TYR A 135 -16.12 -10.97 10.63
C TYR A 135 -16.95 -11.94 11.48
N LYS A 136 -18.26 -11.96 11.25
CA LYS A 136 -19.21 -12.86 11.91
C LYS A 136 -19.43 -14.10 11.06
N LYS A 137 -18.93 -15.26 11.50
CA LYS A 137 -19.24 -16.55 10.88
C LYS A 137 -20.29 -17.27 11.72
N LYS A 138 -21.52 -17.40 11.21
CA LYS A 138 -22.65 -18.01 11.95
C LYS A 138 -22.86 -17.36 13.34
N ASN A 139 -22.84 -16.03 13.40
CA ASN A 139 -22.88 -15.22 14.64
C ASN A 139 -21.73 -15.41 15.64
N GLN A 140 -20.64 -16.07 15.25
CA GLN A 140 -19.43 -16.16 16.06
C GLN A 140 -18.30 -15.33 15.45
N PRO A 141 -17.43 -14.71 16.27
CA PRO A 141 -16.31 -13.94 15.77
C PRO A 141 -15.29 -14.86 15.09
N ALA A 142 -14.87 -14.47 13.89
CA ALA A 142 -13.84 -15.15 13.10
C ALA A 142 -12.87 -14.13 12.53
N VAL A 143 -11.67 -14.59 12.17
CA VAL A 143 -10.64 -13.76 11.51
C VAL A 143 -10.07 -14.50 10.31
N LYS A 144 -10.03 -13.81 9.17
CA LYS A 144 -9.23 -14.21 8.00
C LYS A 144 -7.94 -13.41 8.04
N LYS A 145 -6.80 -14.10 7.91
CA LYS A 145 -5.47 -13.49 7.85
C LYS A 145 -4.81 -13.85 6.52
N VAL A 146 -4.24 -12.85 5.86
CA VAL A 146 -3.40 -13.02 4.67
C VAL A 146 -2.09 -12.29 4.94
N GLU A 147 -0.99 -13.02 4.84
CA GLU A 147 0.38 -12.52 5.08
C GLU A 147 1.18 -12.59 3.78
N GLU A 148 1.84 -11.48 3.45
CA GLU A 148 2.59 -11.31 2.21
C GLU A 148 3.92 -10.60 2.49
N LYS A 149 4.97 -10.98 1.77
CA LYS A 149 6.22 -10.23 1.78
C LYS A 149 6.16 -9.10 0.77
N LEU A 150 6.65 -7.95 1.19
CA LEU A 150 6.64 -6.73 0.40
C LEU A 150 8.03 -6.11 0.45
N ASP A 151 8.59 -5.81 -0.72
CA ASP A 151 9.87 -5.11 -0.79
C ASP A 151 9.72 -3.66 -0.30
N TRP A 152 10.84 -3.08 0.14
CA TRP A 152 10.89 -1.75 0.75
C TRP A 152 10.16 -0.71 -0.10
N ASP A 153 10.49 -0.66 -1.39
CA ASP A 153 9.99 0.27 -2.40
C ASP A 153 8.51 0.10 -2.72
N ARG A 154 7.93 -1.06 -2.40
CA ARG A 154 6.50 -1.36 -2.58
C ARG A 154 5.65 -1.04 -1.35
N ALA A 155 6.28 -0.70 -0.22
CA ALA A 155 5.58 -0.27 0.99
C ALA A 155 5.01 1.15 0.83
N PRO A 156 3.81 1.43 1.38
CA PRO A 156 3.22 2.77 1.33
C PRO A 156 4.15 3.84 1.90
N ASN A 157 4.09 5.06 1.38
CA ASN A 157 4.96 6.15 1.83
C ASN A 157 4.88 6.34 3.35
N ASP A 158 3.68 6.41 3.93
CA ASP A 158 3.46 6.53 5.38
C ASP A 158 4.13 5.43 6.22
N VAL A 159 4.30 4.23 5.65
CA VAL A 159 5.01 3.12 6.30
C VAL A 159 6.52 3.37 6.25
N ARG A 160 7.04 3.70 5.07
CA ARG A 160 8.47 3.99 4.86
C ARG A 160 8.91 5.22 5.66
N SER A 161 8.17 6.32 5.58
CA SER A 161 8.46 7.57 6.27
C SER A 161 8.34 7.41 7.79
N GLY A 162 7.35 6.65 8.28
CA GLY A 162 7.25 6.30 9.70
C GLY A 162 8.50 5.58 10.21
N TYR A 163 9.09 4.68 9.42
CA TYR A 163 10.37 4.07 9.79
C TYR A 163 11.54 5.06 9.72
N LEU A 164 11.67 5.82 8.63
CA LEU A 164 12.80 6.72 8.41
C LEU A 164 12.86 7.87 9.42
N ILE A 165 11.70 8.42 9.78
CA ILE A 165 11.58 9.60 10.64
C ILE A 165 11.49 9.20 12.11
N GLU A 166 10.67 8.19 12.43
CA GLU A 166 10.30 7.85 13.81
C GLU A 166 10.93 6.53 14.29
N GLY A 167 11.65 5.80 13.43
CA GLY A 167 12.15 4.46 13.73
C GLY A 167 11.04 3.43 13.91
N LYS A 168 9.82 3.73 13.43
CA LYS A 168 8.62 2.90 13.63
C LYS A 168 8.72 1.62 12.82
N LYS A 169 8.89 0.48 13.50
CA LYS A 169 9.00 -0.84 12.87
C LYS A 169 7.66 -1.49 12.53
N ILE A 170 6.57 -1.02 13.16
CA ILE A 170 5.23 -1.57 12.99
C ILE A 170 4.25 -0.44 12.71
N SER A 171 3.56 -0.52 11.57
CA SER A 171 2.48 0.38 11.18
C SER A 171 1.19 -0.40 11.04
N THR A 172 0.07 0.18 11.49
CA THR A 172 -1.25 -0.44 11.42
C THR A 172 -2.26 0.57 10.92
N PHE A 173 -3.01 0.17 9.90
CA PHE A 173 -4.07 0.97 9.29
C PHE A 173 -5.39 0.22 9.44
N LYS A 174 -6.43 0.94 9.86
CA LYS A 174 -7.80 0.42 9.94
C LYS A 174 -8.55 0.91 8.71
N LEU A 175 -8.92 -0.02 7.82
CA LEU A 175 -9.62 0.30 6.58
C LEU A 175 -11.14 0.37 6.77
N TYR A 176 -11.67 -0.43 7.69
CA TYR A 176 -13.10 -0.45 7.99
C TYR A 176 -13.35 -0.79 9.48
N PRO A 177 -14.36 -0.17 10.12
CA PRO A 177 -15.01 1.08 9.68
C PRO A 177 -14.00 2.25 9.75
N LYS A 178 -14.05 3.18 8.79
CA LYS A 178 -13.34 4.47 8.93
C LYS A 178 -14.00 5.29 10.04
N GLU A 179 -13.17 5.80 10.95
CA GLU A 179 -13.56 6.74 12.00
C GLU A 179 -13.94 8.11 11.42
#